data_AF-A0A8T0QZR5-F1
#
_entry.id   AF-A0A8T0QZR5-F1
#
_cell.length_a   1.000
_cell.length_b   1.000
_cell.length_c   1.000
_cell.angle_alpha   90.00
_cell.angle_beta   90.00
_cell.angle_gamma   90.00
#
_symmetry.space_group_name_H-M   'P 1'
#
loop_
_entity.id
_entity.type
_entity.pdbx_description
1 polymer ?
#
loop_
_entity_poly.entity_id
_entity_poly.type
_entity_poly.pdbx_seq_one_letter_code
_entity_poly.pdbx_strand_id
1 'polypeptide(L)'
;MDEWIRQAELWGRQAEAWIRQQPPEQIYVAAAVVALTVLVLIAASCLKSSKPNTIVLSGLSSSGKTTLFYQLRDGSSHQGTVTSMEENNDTFVLHSEKERKGKVKPVHIIDVPGHPRLKPKLDEVLPKAAGVVLVVDAQDFLSSMQAAAEYLYDILTKASVVKKRVPVLIFCNKTDKVTAHSKEFIKKQLEKEMYGLHLPFIVLTT
;
A
#
# COMPACT_ATOMS: atom_id res chain seq x y z
N MET A 1 -41.85 12.57 -16.51
CA MET A 1 -40.56 13.06 -17.07
C MET A 1 -40.72 14.49 -17.58
N ASP A 2 -41.93 14.87 -18.01
CA ASP A 2 -42.24 16.14 -18.67
C ASP A 2 -42.37 17.37 -17.74
N GLU A 3 -42.67 17.17 -16.45
CA GLU A 3 -42.73 18.28 -15.47
C GLU A 3 -41.35 18.93 -15.22
N TRP A 4 -40.30 18.12 -15.11
CA TRP A 4 -38.93 18.62 -14.91
C TRP A 4 -38.42 19.44 -16.10
N ILE A 5 -38.82 19.06 -17.32
CA ILE A 5 -38.45 19.77 -18.55
C ILE A 5 -39.14 21.14 -18.59
N ARG A 6 -40.44 21.19 -18.29
CA ARG A 6 -41.19 22.44 -18.22
C ARG A 6 -40.64 23.38 -17.15
N GLN A 7 -40.24 22.82 -16.01
CA GLN A 7 -39.66 23.61 -14.92
C GLN A 7 -38.27 24.16 -15.31
N ALA A 8 -37.45 23.39 -16.02
CA ALA A 8 -36.17 23.85 -16.54
C ALA A 8 -36.33 24.96 -17.60
N GLU A 9 -37.33 24.86 -18.49
CA GLU A 9 -37.62 25.90 -19.48
C GLU A 9 -38.07 27.22 -18.83
N LEU A 10 -38.91 27.15 -17.79
CA LEU A 10 -39.34 28.32 -17.03
C LEU A 10 -38.16 29.01 -16.32
N TRP A 11 -37.27 28.22 -15.71
CA TRP A 11 -36.07 28.73 -15.06
C TRP A 11 -35.09 29.34 -16.06
N GLY A 12 -34.96 28.75 -17.26
CA GLY A 12 -34.14 29.28 -18.35
C GLY A 12 -34.65 30.64 -18.83
N ARG A 13 -35.96 30.76 -19.11
CA ARG A 13 -36.57 32.04 -19.53
C ARG A 13 -36.47 33.11 -18.45
N GLN A 14 -36.65 32.73 -17.19
CA GLN A 14 -36.51 33.65 -16.06
C GLN A 14 -35.07 34.13 -15.91
N ALA A 15 -34.08 33.24 -16.06
CA ALA A 15 -32.67 33.60 -16.05
C ALA A 15 -32.30 34.54 -17.21
N GLU A 16 -32.78 34.27 -18.43
CA GLU A 16 -32.55 35.15 -19.59
C GLU A 16 -33.08 36.58 -19.39
N ALA A 17 -34.28 36.70 -18.81
CA ALA A 17 -34.87 38.00 -18.50
C ALA A 17 -34.05 38.78 -17.44
N TRP A 18 -33.51 38.09 -16.45
CA TRP A 18 -32.65 38.66 -15.41
C TRP A 18 -31.28 39.07 -15.95
N ILE A 19 -30.69 38.25 -16.83
CA ILE A 19 -29.38 38.54 -17.46
C ILE A 19 -29.47 39.79 -18.35
N ARG A 20 -30.59 40.00 -19.06
CA ARG A 20 -30.77 41.20 -19.90
C ARG A 20 -30.91 42.51 -19.13
N GLN A 21 -31.31 42.46 -17.84
CA GLN A 21 -31.46 43.67 -17.01
C GLN A 21 -30.15 44.12 -16.36
N GLN A 22 -29.11 43.28 -16.36
CA GLN A 22 -27.81 43.58 -15.78
C GLN A 22 -26.90 44.33 -16.77
N PRO A 23 -26.07 45.28 -16.28
CA PRO A 23 -25.05 45.92 -17.11
C PRO A 23 -24.00 44.88 -17.56
N PRO A 24 -23.49 44.97 -18.81
CA PRO A 24 -22.63 43.95 -19.40
C PRO A 24 -21.34 43.69 -18.61
N GLU A 25 -20.81 44.70 -17.92
CA GLU A 25 -19.60 44.58 -17.08
C GLU A 25 -19.77 43.57 -15.93
N GLN A 26 -20.94 43.53 -15.29
CA GLN A 26 -21.20 42.61 -14.17
C GLN A 26 -21.33 41.15 -14.64
N ILE A 27 -21.84 40.95 -15.86
CA ILE A 27 -21.96 39.62 -16.49
C ILE A 27 -20.56 39.05 -16.78
N TYR A 28 -19.64 39.85 -17.33
CA TYR A 28 -18.27 39.40 -17.58
C TYR A 28 -17.52 39.07 -16.27
N VAL A 29 -17.68 39.90 -15.23
CA VAL A 29 -17.07 39.63 -13.92
C VAL A 29 -17.65 38.36 -13.29
N ALA A 30 -18.98 38.19 -13.30
CA ALA A 30 -19.62 36.99 -12.77
C ALA A 30 -19.20 35.73 -13.54
N ALA A 31 -19.17 35.78 -14.87
CA ALA A 31 -18.72 34.66 -15.71
C ALA A 31 -17.25 34.31 -15.45
N ALA A 32 -16.36 35.31 -15.27
CA ALA A 32 -14.96 35.08 -14.94
C ALA A 32 -14.78 34.43 -13.56
N VAL A 33 -15.56 34.86 -12.56
CA VAL A 33 -15.54 34.26 -11.21
C VAL A 33 -16.04 32.82 -11.24
N VAL A 34 -17.10 32.53 -11.98
CA VAL A 34 -17.62 31.16 -12.15
C VAL A 34 -16.60 30.28 -12.89
N ALA A 35 -15.98 30.79 -13.96
CA ALA A 35 -14.96 30.05 -14.68
C ALA A 35 -13.73 29.75 -13.80
N LEU A 36 -13.27 30.73 -13.01
CA LEU A 36 -12.14 30.57 -12.09
C LEU A 36 -12.45 29.54 -10.99
N THR A 37 -13.64 29.60 -10.40
CA THR A 37 -14.05 28.65 -9.35
C THR A 37 -14.18 27.23 -9.90
N VAL A 38 -14.73 27.05 -11.10
CA VAL A 38 -14.77 25.74 -11.78
C VAL A 38 -13.36 25.24 -12.09
N LEU A 39 -12.46 26.10 -12.58
CA LEU A 39 -11.07 25.75 -12.84
C LEU A 39 -10.35 25.28 -11.56
N VAL A 40 -10.53 26.00 -10.45
CA VAL A 40 -9.95 25.66 -9.13
C VAL A 40 -10.51 24.34 -8.61
N LEU A 41 -11.82 24.10 -8.76
CA LEU A 41 -12.44 22.84 -8.35
C LEU A 41 -11.96 21.66 -9.19
N ILE A 42 -11.81 21.84 -10.50
CA ILE A 42 -11.25 20.80 -11.40
C ILE A 42 -9.80 20.52 -11.02
N ALA A 43 -8.96 21.56 -10.84
CA ALA A 43 -7.58 21.40 -10.41
C ALA A 43 -7.50 20.67 -9.06
N ALA A 44 -8.25 21.12 -8.05
CA ALA A 44 -8.31 20.49 -6.74
C ALA A 44 -8.80 19.02 -6.80
N SER A 45 -9.72 18.72 -7.71
CA SER A 45 -10.21 17.35 -7.92
C SER A 45 -9.17 16.45 -8.61
N CYS A 46 -8.33 16.99 -9.50
CA CYS A 46 -7.21 16.26 -10.11
C CYS A 46 -6.09 15.97 -9.10
N LEU A 47 -5.96 16.76 -8.04
CA LEU A 47 -5.03 16.49 -6.95
C LEU A 47 -5.51 15.42 -5.96
N LYS A 48 -6.69 14.80 -6.16
CA LYS A 48 -7.11 13.65 -5.35
C LYS A 48 -6.18 12.46 -5.62
N SER A 49 -5.19 12.34 -4.75
CA SER A 49 -4.29 11.20 -4.64
C SER A 49 -5.08 9.90 -4.62
N SER A 50 -4.79 9.02 -5.59
CA SER A 50 -5.35 7.67 -5.66
C SER A 50 -5.04 6.91 -4.37
N LYS A 51 -6.02 6.15 -3.86
CA LYS A 51 -5.79 5.31 -2.68
C LYS A 51 -4.66 4.33 -3.00
N PRO A 52 -3.67 4.17 -2.11
CA PRO A 52 -2.64 3.16 -2.30
C PRO A 52 -3.32 1.78 -2.30
N ASN A 53 -3.11 1.02 -3.37
CA ASN A 53 -3.57 -0.38 -3.51
C ASN A 53 -2.38 -1.36 -3.54
N THR A 54 -1.21 -0.90 -3.09
CA THR A 54 0.05 -1.63 -3.21
C THR A 54 0.34 -2.42 -1.94
N ILE A 55 0.52 -3.73 -2.05
CA ILE A 55 1.01 -4.59 -0.97
C ILE A 55 2.49 -4.87 -1.22
N VAL A 56 3.32 -4.60 -0.22
CA VAL A 56 4.76 -4.80 -0.31
C VAL A 56 5.13 -6.09 0.39
N LEU A 57 5.74 -7.03 -0.34
CA LEU A 57 6.36 -8.22 0.23
C LEU A 57 7.80 -7.89 0.62
N SER A 58 8.11 -8.09 1.90
CA SER A 58 9.39 -7.73 2.50
C SER A 58 9.84 -8.81 3.47
N GLY A 59 11.13 -8.89 3.80
CA GLY A 59 11.67 -9.90 4.72
C GLY A 59 13.02 -10.45 4.30
N LEU A 60 13.64 -11.25 5.17
CA LEU A 60 15.01 -11.73 5.01
C LEU A 60 15.22 -12.51 3.71
N SER A 61 16.46 -12.56 3.24
CA SER A 61 16.85 -13.42 2.11
C SER A 61 16.52 -14.89 2.44
N SER A 62 16.13 -15.69 1.45
CA SER A 62 15.71 -17.11 1.63
C SER A 62 14.36 -17.37 2.36
N SER A 63 13.65 -16.34 2.80
CA SER A 63 12.30 -16.49 3.42
C SER A 63 11.20 -16.98 2.48
N GLY A 64 11.42 -16.92 1.16
CA GLY A 64 10.47 -17.38 0.13
C GLY A 64 9.50 -16.31 -0.39
N LYS A 65 9.84 -15.02 -0.27
CA LYS A 65 9.04 -13.89 -0.82
C LYS A 65 8.67 -14.09 -2.29
N THR A 66 9.65 -14.45 -3.11
CA THR A 66 9.46 -14.65 -4.55
C THR A 66 8.58 -15.87 -4.85
N THR A 67 8.72 -16.96 -4.08
CA THR A 67 7.81 -18.12 -4.17
C THR A 67 6.37 -17.73 -3.82
N LEU A 68 6.18 -16.93 -2.76
CA LEU A 68 4.88 -16.40 -2.36
C LEU A 68 4.29 -15.49 -3.44
N PHE A 69 5.10 -14.64 -4.05
CA PHE A 69 4.69 -13.77 -5.15
C PHE A 69 4.14 -14.58 -6.33
N TYR A 70 4.89 -15.57 -6.81
CA TYR A 70 4.44 -16.42 -7.93
C TYR A 70 3.24 -17.27 -7.57
N GLN A 71 3.15 -17.76 -6.33
CA GLN A 71 1.98 -18.51 -5.87
C GLN A 71 0.72 -17.64 -5.86
N LEU A 72 0.82 -16.37 -5.48
CA LEU A 72 -0.30 -15.44 -5.51
C LEU A 72 -0.69 -15.04 -6.95
N ARG A 73 0.29 -14.93 -7.87
CA ARG A 73 0.08 -14.55 -9.27
C ARG A 73 -0.44 -15.69 -10.15
N ASP A 74 0.13 -16.89 -10.02
CA ASP A 74 -0.08 -18.01 -10.95
C ASP A 74 -0.83 -19.18 -10.32
N GLY A 75 -0.97 -19.21 -8.99
CA GLY A 75 -1.64 -20.30 -8.26
C GLY A 75 -0.80 -21.58 -8.11
N SER A 76 0.42 -21.61 -8.66
CA SER A 76 1.35 -22.74 -8.56
C SER A 76 2.66 -22.36 -7.87
N SER A 77 3.17 -23.23 -7.01
CA SER A 77 4.51 -23.12 -6.44
C SER A 77 5.54 -23.53 -7.50
N HIS A 78 6.10 -22.57 -8.22
CA HIS A 78 7.24 -22.83 -9.10
C HIS A 78 8.43 -23.30 -8.23
N GLN A 79 8.81 -24.56 -8.37
CA GLN A 79 9.99 -25.11 -7.69
C GLN A 79 11.25 -24.56 -8.36
N GLY A 80 12.07 -23.83 -7.59
CA GLY A 80 13.37 -23.33 -8.05
C GLY A 80 13.38 -21.86 -8.49
N THR A 81 13.06 -20.93 -7.58
CA THR A 81 13.28 -19.49 -7.81
C THR A 81 14.65 -19.07 -7.30
N VAL A 82 15.50 -18.55 -8.19
CA VAL A 82 16.74 -17.85 -7.83
C VAL A 82 16.43 -16.48 -7.24
N THR A 83 17.34 -15.95 -6.41
CA THR A 83 17.19 -14.64 -5.76
C THR A 83 17.07 -13.53 -6.81
N SER A 84 15.92 -12.85 -6.87
CA SER A 84 15.68 -11.75 -7.81
C SER A 84 16.68 -10.59 -7.60
N MET A 85 17.42 -10.24 -8.65
CA MET A 85 18.31 -9.07 -8.70
C MET A 85 17.56 -7.77 -9.04
N GLU A 86 16.36 -7.85 -9.61
CA GLU A 86 15.47 -6.73 -9.93
C GLU A 86 14.11 -6.87 -9.21
N GLU A 87 13.48 -5.74 -8.91
CA GLU A 87 12.17 -5.69 -8.23
C GLU A 87 11.10 -6.24 -9.17
N ASN A 88 10.41 -7.29 -8.74
CA ASN A 88 9.28 -7.80 -9.49
C ASN A 88 8.05 -7.00 -9.08
N ASN A 89 7.59 -6.14 -10.00
CA ASN A 89 6.41 -5.33 -9.80
C ASN A 89 5.31 -5.82 -10.74
N ASP A 90 4.25 -6.40 -10.19
CA ASP A 90 3.12 -6.86 -11.01
C ASP A 90 1.79 -6.49 -10.34
N THR A 91 0.85 -6.04 -11.17
CA THR A 91 -0.51 -5.76 -10.74
C THR A 91 -1.37 -6.93 -11.14
N PHE A 92 -1.69 -7.79 -10.18
CA PHE A 92 -2.51 -8.95 -10.46
C PHE A 92 -3.79 -8.95 -9.65
N VAL A 93 -4.83 -9.52 -10.25
CA VAL A 93 -6.06 -9.86 -9.55
C VAL A 93 -5.77 -11.11 -8.73
N LEU A 94 -5.94 -11.02 -7.40
CA LEU A 94 -5.84 -12.22 -6.56
C LEU A 94 -6.81 -13.29 -7.08
N HIS A 95 -6.33 -14.53 -7.24
CA HIS A 95 -7.19 -15.64 -7.66
C HIS A 95 -8.40 -15.85 -6.74
N SER A 96 -8.28 -15.54 -5.45
CA SER A 96 -9.40 -15.61 -4.49
C SER A 96 -10.54 -14.63 -4.80
N GLU A 97 -10.28 -13.51 -5.49
CA GLU A 97 -11.31 -12.58 -5.94
C GLU A 97 -11.95 -12.98 -7.28
N LYS A 98 -11.32 -13.86 -8.07
CA LYS A 98 -11.94 -14.36 -9.32
C LYS A 98 -13.19 -15.20 -9.06
N GLU A 99 -13.26 -15.88 -7.90
CA GLU A 99 -14.41 -16.70 -7.51
C GLU A 99 -15.56 -15.90 -6.86
N ARG A 100 -15.29 -14.69 -6.34
CA ARG A 100 -16.32 -13.85 -5.72
C ARG A 100 -16.98 -12.97 -6.78
N LYS A 101 -18.30 -13.10 -6.96
CA LYS A 101 -19.15 -12.27 -7.85
C LYS A 101 -19.27 -10.80 -7.39
N GLY A 102 -18.15 -10.10 -7.23
CA GLY A 102 -18.07 -8.70 -6.82
C GLY A 102 -17.13 -7.89 -7.73
N LYS A 103 -17.00 -6.58 -7.45
CA LYS A 103 -16.01 -5.72 -8.13
C LYS A 103 -14.61 -6.20 -7.77
N VAL A 104 -13.99 -6.94 -8.69
CA VAL A 104 -12.60 -7.36 -8.63
C VAL A 104 -11.69 -6.14 -8.55
N LYS A 105 -10.98 -5.98 -7.43
CA LYS A 105 -10.01 -4.89 -7.28
C LYS A 105 -8.63 -5.45 -7.53
N PRO A 106 -7.94 -5.02 -8.61
CA PRO A 106 -6.58 -5.45 -8.84
C PRO A 106 -5.70 -4.99 -7.67
N VAL A 107 -4.96 -5.93 -7.10
CA VAL A 107 -4.02 -5.66 -6.00
C VAL A 107 -2.64 -5.59 -6.61
N HIS A 108 -1.94 -4.50 -6.35
CA HIS A 108 -0.61 -4.29 -6.86
C HIS A 108 0.39 -4.89 -5.86
N ILE A 109 1.11 -5.95 -6.21
CA ILE A 109 2.06 -6.59 -5.29
C ILE A 109 3.48 -6.32 -5.77
N ILE A 110 4.34 -5.89 -4.85
CA ILE A 110 5.76 -5.64 -5.13
C ILE A 110 6.58 -6.61 -4.29
N ASP A 111 7.42 -7.42 -4.93
CA ASP A 111 8.45 -8.22 -4.26
C ASP A 111 9.72 -7.39 -4.10
N VAL A 112 10.03 -6.99 -2.86
CA VAL A 112 11.26 -6.26 -2.55
C VAL A 112 12.31 -7.24 -2.05
N PRO A 113 13.48 -7.33 -2.72
CA PRO A 113 14.54 -8.24 -2.30
C PRO A 113 15.09 -7.88 -0.91
N GLY A 114 15.24 -8.92 -0.08
CA GLY A 114 15.59 -8.82 1.35
C GLY A 114 17.07 -8.63 1.64
N HIS A 115 17.88 -8.27 0.65
CA HIS A 115 19.32 -8.10 0.84
C HIS A 115 19.59 -6.66 1.34
N PRO A 116 20.52 -6.43 2.29
CA PRO A 116 20.75 -5.10 2.88
C PRO A 116 21.06 -4.01 1.85
N ARG A 117 21.73 -4.34 0.74
CA ARG A 117 22.04 -3.40 -0.35
C ARG A 117 20.82 -2.86 -1.08
N LEU A 118 19.67 -3.54 -0.97
CA LEU A 118 18.42 -3.19 -1.65
C LEU A 118 17.43 -2.53 -0.68
N LYS A 119 17.86 -2.17 0.55
CA LYS A 119 17.06 -1.37 1.51
C LYS A 119 16.58 -0.02 0.95
N PRO A 120 17.37 0.76 0.15
CA PRO A 120 16.89 2.04 -0.39
C PRO A 120 15.68 1.91 -1.31
N LYS A 121 15.58 0.79 -2.04
CA LYS A 121 14.43 0.47 -2.90
C LYS A 121 13.14 0.29 -2.10
N LEU A 122 13.25 -0.30 -0.90
CA LEU A 122 12.11 -0.40 0.01
C LEU A 122 11.59 1.00 0.41
N ASP A 123 12.48 1.98 0.59
CA ASP A 123 12.09 3.34 0.97
C ASP A 123 11.37 4.10 -0.14
N GLU A 124 11.63 3.77 -1.40
CA GLU A 124 10.90 4.32 -2.55
C GLU A 124 9.47 3.75 -2.64
N VAL A 125 9.30 2.48 -2.25
CA VAL A 125 8.05 1.73 -2.38
C VAL A 125 7.11 1.94 -1.19
N LEU A 126 7.65 2.04 0.03
CA LEU A 126 6.85 2.20 1.27
C LEU A 126 5.85 3.38 1.26
N PRO A 127 6.16 4.56 0.70
CA PRO A 127 5.19 5.64 0.54
C PRO A 127 3.98 5.27 -0.31
N LYS A 128 4.09 4.29 -1.20
CA LYS A 128 2.97 3.83 -2.06
C LYS A 128 2.21 2.66 -1.42
N ALA A 129 2.72 2.07 -0.36
CA ALA A 129 2.17 0.88 0.28
C ALA A 129 0.84 1.15 1.01
N ALA A 130 -0.13 0.27 0.79
CA ALA A 130 -1.36 0.10 1.55
C ALA A 130 -1.17 -0.85 2.73
N GLY A 131 -0.23 -1.79 2.62
CA GLY A 131 0.12 -2.78 3.63
C GLY A 131 1.49 -3.38 3.35
N VAL A 132 2.16 -3.84 4.39
CA VAL A 132 3.46 -4.52 4.29
C VAL A 132 3.30 -5.94 4.83
N VAL A 133 3.78 -6.94 4.07
CA VAL A 133 3.82 -8.34 4.50
C VAL A 133 5.28 -8.70 4.74
N LEU A 134 5.62 -8.92 6.01
CA LEU A 134 6.92 -9.41 6.43
C LEU A 134 6.93 -10.95 6.38
N VAL A 135 7.63 -11.52 5.40
CA VAL A 135 7.79 -12.96 5.22
C VAL A 135 8.95 -13.46 6.08
N VAL A 136 8.65 -14.40 6.97
CA VAL A 136 9.59 -15.03 7.90
C VAL A 136 9.64 -16.53 7.62
N ASP A 137 10.83 -17.13 7.64
CA ASP A 137 10.97 -18.58 7.55
C ASP A 137 10.66 -19.23 8.90
N ALA A 138 9.60 -20.03 8.99
CA ALA A 138 9.23 -20.73 10.22
C ALA A 138 10.17 -21.91 10.55
N GLN A 139 10.90 -22.44 9.57
CA GLN A 139 11.81 -23.56 9.75
C GLN A 139 13.12 -23.12 10.41
N ASP A 140 13.69 -22.03 9.91
CA ASP A 140 15.00 -21.51 10.32
C ASP A 140 14.85 -20.20 11.12
N PHE A 141 13.77 -20.11 11.89
CA PHE A 141 13.43 -18.90 12.63
C PHE A 141 14.44 -18.57 13.72
N LEU A 142 14.94 -19.57 14.46
CA LEU A 142 15.84 -19.34 15.60
C LEU A 142 17.19 -18.71 15.20
N SER A 143 17.74 -19.09 14.04
CA SER A 143 19.01 -18.53 13.55
C SER A 143 18.83 -17.12 12.99
N SER A 144 17.66 -16.84 12.42
CA SER A 144 17.33 -15.59 11.73
C SER A 144 16.51 -14.61 12.58
N MET A 145 16.19 -14.99 13.82
CA MET A 145 15.30 -14.26 14.74
C MET A 145 15.75 -12.82 14.98
N GLN A 146 17.04 -12.62 15.30
CA GLN A 146 17.60 -11.30 15.57
C GLN A 146 17.54 -10.40 14.33
N ALA A 147 17.95 -10.93 13.17
CA ALA A 147 17.89 -10.21 11.90
C ALA A 147 16.45 -9.87 11.49
N ALA A 148 15.49 -10.77 11.75
CA ALA A 148 14.08 -10.54 11.47
C ALA A 148 13.49 -9.46 12.39
N ALA A 149 13.86 -9.46 13.68
CA ALA A 149 13.42 -8.45 14.64
C ALA A 149 14.01 -7.06 14.33
N GLU A 150 15.30 -6.98 14.01
CA GLU A 150 15.95 -5.74 13.57
C GLU A 150 15.30 -5.20 12.29
N TYR A 151 15.03 -6.08 11.32
CA TYR A 151 14.38 -5.70 10.08
C TYR A 151 12.93 -5.24 10.28
N LEU A 152 12.19 -5.88 11.18
CA LEU A 152 10.85 -5.44 11.57
C LEU A 152 10.89 -4.06 12.26
N TYR A 153 11.86 -3.83 13.14
CA TYR A 153 12.09 -2.55 13.80
C TYR A 153 12.42 -1.44 12.79
N ASP A 154 13.29 -1.71 11.83
CA ASP A 154 13.60 -0.80 10.72
C ASP A 154 12.34 -0.39 9.96
N ILE A 155 11.47 -1.35 9.62
CA ILE A 155 10.22 -1.07 8.89
C ILE A 155 9.26 -0.22 9.72
N LEU A 156 9.08 -0.56 11.00
CA LEU A 156 8.13 0.13 11.88
C LEU A 156 8.59 1.55 12.24
N THR A 157 9.89 1.80 12.28
CA THR A 157 10.48 3.12 12.61
C THR A 157 10.46 4.09 11.42
N LYS A 158 10.28 3.61 10.19
CA LYS A 158 10.27 4.47 8.99
C LYS A 158 9.13 5.48 9.01
N ALA A 159 9.47 6.74 8.72
CA ALA A 159 8.53 7.86 8.73
C ALA A 159 7.30 7.64 7.82
N SER A 160 7.48 6.98 6.66
CA SER A 160 6.39 6.65 5.73
C SER A 160 5.35 5.72 6.35
N VAL A 161 5.80 4.73 7.13
CA VAL A 161 4.93 3.73 7.79
C VAL A 161 4.20 4.36 8.97
N VAL A 162 4.93 5.13 9.80
CA VAL A 162 4.36 5.82 10.98
C VAL A 162 3.33 6.86 10.58
N LYS A 163 3.63 7.70 9.57
CA LYS A 163 2.74 8.78 9.12
C LYS A 163 1.42 8.25 8.55
N LYS A 164 1.46 7.13 7.83
CA LYS A 164 0.28 6.51 7.20
C LYS A 164 -0.39 5.44 8.05
N ARG A 165 0.23 5.03 9.17
CA ARG A 165 -0.19 3.87 9.99
C ARG A 165 -0.42 2.62 9.14
N VAL A 166 0.58 2.28 8.31
CA VAL A 166 0.48 1.14 7.40
C VAL A 166 0.42 -0.16 8.22
N PRO A 167 -0.58 -1.04 8.00
CA PRO A 167 -0.65 -2.33 8.67
C PRO A 167 0.51 -3.23 8.22
N VAL A 168 1.17 -3.86 9.19
CA VAL A 168 2.24 -4.84 8.97
C VAL A 168 1.74 -6.23 9.34
N LEU A 169 1.78 -7.17 8.39
CA LEU A 169 1.44 -8.57 8.59
C LEU A 169 2.72 -9.40 8.66
N ILE A 170 2.85 -10.23 9.70
CA ILE A 170 3.94 -11.23 9.78
C ILE A 170 3.42 -12.53 9.17
N PHE A 171 4.00 -12.94 8.04
CA PHE A 171 3.68 -14.16 7.34
C PHE A 171 4.75 -15.21 7.59
N CYS A 172 4.39 -16.29 8.28
CA CYS A 172 5.27 -17.41 8.56
C CYS A 172 5.21 -18.41 7.39
N ASN A 173 6.28 -18.50 6.62
CA ASN A 173 6.41 -19.38 5.47
C ASN A 173 7.10 -20.71 5.85
N LYS A 174 7.01 -21.72 4.98
CA LYS A 174 7.59 -23.07 5.17
C LYS A 174 7.03 -23.86 6.36
N THR A 175 5.76 -23.63 6.70
CA THR A 175 5.06 -24.32 7.80
C THR A 175 4.74 -25.79 7.49
N ASP A 176 4.94 -26.22 6.26
CA ASP A 176 4.79 -27.61 5.80
C ASP A 176 5.86 -28.55 6.37
N LYS A 177 6.96 -28.01 6.90
CA LYS A 177 8.07 -28.81 7.43
C LYS A 177 7.86 -29.18 8.89
N VAL A 178 8.21 -30.42 9.25
CA VAL A 178 8.11 -30.93 10.64
C VAL A 178 8.92 -30.14 11.67
N THR A 179 9.97 -29.44 11.22
CA THR A 179 10.80 -28.58 12.08
C THR A 179 10.30 -27.14 12.15
N ALA A 180 9.13 -26.82 11.60
CA ALA A 180 8.59 -25.47 11.63
C ALA A 180 8.06 -25.10 13.02
N HIS A 181 8.36 -23.88 13.45
CA HIS A 181 7.85 -23.32 14.70
C HIS A 181 6.39 -22.85 14.57
N SER A 182 5.64 -22.89 15.67
CA SER A 182 4.28 -22.37 15.71
C SER A 182 4.25 -20.84 15.61
N LYS A 183 3.16 -20.31 15.06
CA LYS A 183 2.95 -18.85 14.92
C LYS A 183 2.97 -18.14 16.27
N GLU A 184 2.47 -18.77 17.34
CA GLU A 184 2.48 -18.25 18.70
C GLU A 184 3.91 -18.15 19.24
N PHE A 185 4.75 -19.16 18.97
CA PHE A 185 6.14 -19.16 19.38
C PHE A 185 6.91 -18.04 18.68
N ILE A 186 6.78 -17.94 17.36
CA ILE A 186 7.44 -16.90 16.55
C ILE A 186 7.03 -15.51 17.03
N LYS A 187 5.73 -15.28 17.26
CA LYS A 187 5.21 -14.01 17.78
C LYS A 187 5.86 -13.65 19.12
N LYS A 188 5.84 -14.58 20.08
CA LYS A 188 6.38 -14.34 21.44
C LYS A 188 7.88 -14.04 21.42
N GLN A 189 8.64 -14.71 20.56
CA GLN A 189 10.07 -14.49 20.43
C GLN A 189 10.39 -13.15 19.74
N LEU A 190 9.69 -12.80 18.66
CA LEU A 190 9.85 -11.50 18.02
C LEU A 190 9.49 -10.36 18.98
N GLU A 191 8.42 -10.48 19.75
CA GLU A 191 8.06 -9.50 20.79
C GLU A 191 9.20 -9.34 21.81
N LYS A 192 9.74 -10.45 22.32
CA LYS A 192 10.86 -10.43 23.27
C LYS A 192 12.10 -9.72 22.72
N GLU A 193 12.50 -10.04 21.48
CA GLU A 193 13.66 -9.40 20.84
C GLU A 193 13.43 -7.92 20.54
N MET A 194 12.21 -7.54 20.11
CA MET A 194 11.86 -6.14 19.91
C MET A 194 11.93 -5.33 21.19
N TYR A 195 11.51 -5.88 22.33
CA TYR A 195 11.70 -5.23 23.64
C TYR A 195 13.20 -5.08 23.99
N GLY A 196 14.02 -6.07 23.64
CA GLY A 196 15.47 -6.01 23.82
C GLY A 196 16.12 -4.90 22.99
N LEU A 197 15.71 -4.73 21.74
CA LEU A 197 16.20 -3.68 20.82
C LEU A 197 15.82 -2.25 21.26
N HIS A 198 14.74 -2.11 22.03
CA HIS A 198 14.30 -0.81 22.56
C HIS A 198 15.20 -0.28 23.70
N LEU A 199 16.00 -1.14 24.35
CA LEU A 199 16.90 -0.74 25.42
C LEU A 199 18.27 -0.33 24.84
N PRO A 200 18.64 0.96 24.86
CA PRO A 200 19.98 1.37 24.44
C PRO A 200 20.99 0.85 25.47
N PHE A 201 21.70 -0.23 25.12
CA PHE A 201 22.85 -0.66 25.89
C PHE A 201 24.00 0.33 25.68
N ILE A 202 24.21 1.22 26.66
CA ILE A 202 25.47 1.94 26.81
C ILE A 202 26.40 1.02 27.60
N VAL A 203 27.28 0.30 26.90
CA VAL A 203 28.38 -0.43 27.53
C VAL A 203 29.53 0.54 27.69
N LEU A 204 29.67 1.13 28.88
CA LEU A 204 30.91 1.81 29.28
C LEU A 204 31.87 0.73 29.79
N THR A 205 32.87 0.38 28.99
CA THR A 205 34.05 -0.32 29.51
C THR A 205 35.00 0.72 30.09
N THR A 206 35.43 0.50 31.34
CA THR A 206 36.46 1.30 32.04
C THR A 206 37.82 1.20 31.39
#